data_AF-A0A2W1LG89-F1
#
_entry.id   AF-A0A2W1LG89-F1
#
_cell.length_a   1.000
_cell.length_b   1.000
_cell.length_c   1.000
_cell.angle_alpha   90.00
_cell.angle_beta   90.00
_cell.angle_gamma   90.00
#
_symmetry.space_group_name_H-M   'P 1'
#
loop_
_entity.id
_entity.type
_entity.pdbx_description
1 polymer ?
#
loop_
_entity_poly.entity_id
_entity_poly.type
_entity_poly.pdbx_seq_one_letter_code
_entity_poly.pdbx_strand_id
1 'polypeptide(L)'
;MVMKISEVAKASELPISTIRYYEQIGIITDEYVLRDQNNYRIYAPGIIRHLNVVKHCLAVGFSIQEIKSMISKNGMSKDEHVSLIQNKIREIEAAQKKLEESKQNLYDILTLNCEKGFGKY
;
A
#
# COMPACT_ATOMS: atom_id res chain seq x y z
N MET A 1 15.51 -20.13 0.99
CA MET A 1 14.89 -21.10 1.91
C MET A 1 13.37 -21.02 1.74
N VAL A 2 12.67 -22.14 1.62
CA VAL A 2 11.19 -22.18 1.58
C VAL A 2 10.63 -22.04 3.00
N MET A 3 9.38 -21.57 3.15
CA MET A 3 8.80 -21.21 4.46
C MET A 3 7.38 -21.77 4.64
N LYS A 4 7.01 -22.17 5.86
CA LYS A 4 5.62 -22.47 6.23
C LYS A 4 4.84 -21.17 6.49
N ILE A 5 3.51 -21.24 6.44
CA ILE A 5 2.64 -20.07 6.66
C ILE A 5 2.90 -19.34 7.99
N SER A 6 3.25 -20.09 9.05
CA SER A 6 3.58 -19.55 10.37
C SER A 6 4.90 -18.77 10.37
N GLU A 7 5.87 -19.20 9.56
CA GLU A 7 7.15 -18.52 9.42
C GLU A 7 6.97 -17.26 8.57
N VAL A 8 6.16 -17.33 7.51
CA VAL A 8 5.80 -16.16 6.69
C VAL A 8 5.06 -15.12 7.54
N ALA A 9 4.09 -15.55 8.35
CA ALA A 9 3.35 -14.66 9.25
C ALA A 9 4.29 -13.91 10.22
N LYS A 10 5.22 -14.63 10.84
CA LYS A 10 6.22 -14.02 11.74
C LYS A 10 7.14 -13.04 11.01
N ALA A 11 7.66 -13.43 9.85
CA ALA A 11 8.64 -12.62 9.11
C ALA A 11 8.03 -11.42 8.39
N SER A 12 6.76 -11.49 7.97
CA SER A 12 6.04 -10.37 7.32
C SER A 12 5.25 -9.50 8.30
N GLU A 13 5.19 -9.89 9.58
CA GLU A 13 4.35 -9.25 10.61
C GLU A 13 2.87 -9.19 10.22
N LEU A 14 2.41 -10.19 9.46
CA LEU A 14 1.01 -10.30 9.02
C LEU A 14 0.31 -11.45 9.74
N PRO A 15 -0.95 -11.27 10.14
CA PRO A 15 -1.78 -12.37 10.59
C PRO A 15 -1.85 -13.48 9.53
N ILE A 16 -1.89 -14.74 9.97
CA ILE A 16 -2.08 -15.89 9.07
C ILE A 16 -3.36 -15.73 8.22
N SER A 17 -4.42 -15.17 8.80
CA SER A 17 -5.67 -14.86 8.09
C SER A 17 -5.45 -13.90 6.93
N THR A 18 -4.62 -12.88 7.09
CA THR A 18 -4.27 -11.93 6.02
C THR A 18 -3.50 -12.60 4.90
N ILE A 19 -2.55 -13.49 5.22
CA ILE A 19 -1.81 -14.26 4.20
C ILE A 19 -2.77 -15.16 3.42
N ARG A 20 -3.68 -15.87 4.12
CA ARG A 20 -4.71 -16.69 3.46
C ARG A 20 -5.65 -15.86 2.60
N TYR A 21 -6.04 -14.68 3.08
CA TYR A 21 -6.85 -13.75 2.33
C TYR A 21 -6.14 -13.31 1.06
N TYR A 22 -4.88 -12.87 1.14
CA TYR A 22 -4.07 -12.48 -0.02
C TYR A 22 -3.86 -13.60 -1.02
N GLU A 23 -3.74 -14.84 -0.56
CA GLU A 23 -3.74 -16.01 -1.44
C GLU A 23 -5.09 -16.17 -2.15
N GLN A 24 -6.21 -16.11 -1.40
CA GLN A 24 -7.56 -16.26 -1.95
C GLN A 24 -7.88 -15.20 -3.01
N ILE A 25 -7.45 -13.96 -2.79
CA ILE A 25 -7.73 -12.86 -3.73
C ILE A 25 -6.69 -12.74 -4.84
N GLY A 26 -5.66 -13.60 -4.88
CA GLY A 26 -4.63 -13.62 -5.92
C GLY A 26 -3.60 -12.49 -5.81
N ILE A 27 -3.41 -11.93 -4.62
CA ILE A 27 -2.26 -11.06 -4.30
C ILE A 27 -1.00 -11.91 -4.14
N ILE A 28 -1.10 -13.06 -3.49
CA ILE A 28 -0.04 -14.08 -3.51
C ILE A 28 -0.32 -14.97 -4.72
N THR A 29 0.53 -14.86 -5.73
CA THR A 29 0.45 -15.64 -6.98
C THR A 29 0.97 -17.07 -6.78
N ASP A 30 0.56 -17.98 -7.66
CA ASP A 30 0.92 -19.40 -7.59
C ASP A 30 2.44 -19.64 -7.62
N GLU A 31 3.23 -18.72 -8.18
CA GLU A 31 4.70 -18.81 -8.19
C GLU A 31 5.31 -18.79 -6.78
N TYR A 32 4.61 -18.20 -5.81
CA TYR A 32 5.03 -18.20 -4.42
C TYR A 32 4.47 -19.37 -3.62
N VAL A 33 3.49 -20.10 -4.13
CA VAL A 33 2.82 -21.20 -3.43
C VAL A 33 3.35 -22.54 -3.93
N LEU A 34 4.05 -23.25 -3.06
CA LEU A 34 4.69 -24.52 -3.36
C LEU A 34 4.13 -25.62 -2.45
N ARG A 35 4.43 -26.88 -2.80
CA ARG A 35 4.16 -28.04 -1.96
C ARG A 35 5.46 -28.78 -1.67
N ASP A 36 5.64 -29.18 -0.42
CA ASP A 36 6.79 -30.00 -0.04
C ASP A 36 6.58 -31.49 -0.39
N GLN A 37 7.58 -32.32 -0.09
CA GLN A 37 7.52 -33.77 -0.35
C GLN A 37 6.40 -34.50 0.43
N ASN A 38 5.93 -33.90 1.52
CA ASN A 38 4.83 -34.41 2.34
C ASN A 38 3.49 -33.74 1.99
N ASN A 39 3.43 -33.05 0.85
CA ASN A 39 2.25 -32.35 0.35
C ASN A 39 1.76 -31.16 1.23
N TYR A 40 2.59 -30.67 2.15
CA TYR A 40 2.30 -29.46 2.92
C TYR A 40 2.53 -28.21 2.09
N ARG A 41 1.67 -27.20 2.28
CA ARG A 41 1.83 -25.89 1.64
C ARG A 41 3.02 -25.15 2.25
N ILE A 42 3.93 -24.74 1.38
CA ILE A 42 5.11 -23.94 1.69
C ILE A 42 5.21 -22.77 0.71
N TYR A 43 5.94 -21.74 1.08
CA TYR A 43 6.09 -20.51 0.32
C TYR A 43 7.52 -20.36 -0.19
N ALA A 44 7.65 -19.87 -1.42
CA ALA A 44 8.93 -19.60 -2.05
C ALA A 44 9.70 -18.48 -1.33
N PRO A 45 11.04 -18.46 -1.38
CA PRO A 45 11.86 -17.48 -0.64
C PRO A 45 11.51 -16.00 -0.93
N GLY A 46 11.01 -15.70 -2.12
CA GLY A 46 10.63 -14.34 -2.53
C GLY A 46 9.37 -13.78 -1.86
N ILE A 47 8.61 -14.61 -1.14
CA ILE A 47 7.30 -14.22 -0.58
C ILE A 47 7.39 -13.03 0.38
N ILE A 48 8.45 -12.93 1.19
CA ILE A 48 8.60 -11.83 2.16
C ILE A 48 8.81 -10.51 1.44
N ARG A 49 9.66 -10.49 0.41
CA ARG A 49 9.88 -9.30 -0.41
C ARG A 49 8.58 -8.88 -1.10
N HIS A 50 7.84 -9.84 -1.63
CA HIS A 50 6.54 -9.60 -2.27
C HIS A 50 5.53 -8.97 -1.31
N LEU A 51 5.35 -9.56 -0.13
CA LEU A 51 4.44 -9.05 0.90
C LEU A 51 4.85 -7.66 1.42
N ASN A 52 6.15 -7.36 1.50
CA ASN A 52 6.63 -6.02 1.87
C ASN A 52 6.26 -4.97 0.82
N VAL A 53 6.37 -5.31 -0.48
CA VAL A 53 5.93 -4.40 -1.55
C VAL A 53 4.42 -4.14 -1.45
N VAL A 54 3.61 -5.19 -1.27
CA VAL A 54 2.16 -5.05 -1.07
C VAL A 54 1.85 -4.15 0.13
N LYS A 55 2.54 -4.34 1.26
CA LYS A 55 2.38 -3.51 2.48
C LYS A 55 2.70 -2.04 2.20
N HIS A 56 3.78 -1.76 1.47
CA HIS A 56 4.13 -0.38 1.10
C HIS A 56 3.09 0.25 0.16
N CYS A 57 2.61 -0.49 -0.84
CA CYS A 57 1.56 0.00 -1.73
C CYS A 57 0.27 0.35 -0.97
N LEU A 58 -0.17 -0.53 -0.06
CA LEU A 58 -1.33 -0.25 0.79
C LEU A 58 -1.12 0.98 1.69
N ALA A 59 0.08 1.13 2.27
CA ALA A 59 0.40 2.25 3.14
C ALA A 59 0.36 3.61 2.43
N VAL A 60 0.67 3.66 1.14
CA VAL A 60 0.60 4.89 0.33
C VAL A 60 -0.77 5.10 -0.35
N GLY A 61 -1.77 4.26 -0.02
CA GLY A 61 -3.15 4.44 -0.45
C GLY A 61 -3.50 3.80 -1.79
N PHE A 62 -2.72 2.82 -2.27
CA PHE A 62 -3.21 1.94 -3.34
C PHE A 62 -4.29 1.01 -2.80
N SER A 63 -5.35 0.84 -3.57
CA SER A 63 -6.38 -0.17 -3.34
C SER A 63 -5.86 -1.57 -3.66
N ILE A 64 -6.49 -2.58 -3.06
CA ILE A 64 -6.22 -3.99 -3.38
C ILE A 64 -6.40 -4.28 -4.87
N GLN A 65 -7.36 -3.63 -5.54
CA GLN A 65 -7.60 -3.81 -6.97
C GLN A 65 -6.44 -3.27 -7.81
N GLU A 66 -5.93 -2.07 -7.50
CA GLU A 66 -4.75 -1.51 -8.16
C GLU A 66 -3.52 -2.40 -7.96
N ILE A 67 -3.31 -2.90 -6.74
CA ILE A 67 -2.18 -3.80 -6.44
C ILE A 67 -2.29 -5.10 -7.23
N LYS A 68 -3.50 -5.68 -7.37
CA LYS A 68 -3.72 -6.87 -8.21
C LYS A 68 -3.38 -6.59 -9.68
N SER A 69 -3.78 -5.44 -10.21
CA SER A 69 -3.45 -5.06 -11.58
C SER A 69 -1.93 -4.93 -11.78
N MET A 70 -1.22 -4.40 -10.77
CA MET A 70 0.24 -4.25 -10.81
C MET A 70 1.01 -5.59 -10.72
N ILE A 71 0.45 -6.60 -10.07
CA ILE A 71 1.12 -7.91 -9.87
C ILE A 71 0.74 -8.91 -10.97
N SER A 72 -0.37 -8.67 -11.67
CA SER A 72 -0.85 -9.56 -12.73
C SER A 72 0.16 -9.67 -13.87
N LYS A 73 0.60 -10.90 -14.16
CA LYS A 73 1.58 -11.25 -15.20
C LYS A 73 1.17 -10.78 -16.62
N ASN A 74 -0.12 -10.56 -16.83
CA ASN A 74 -0.70 -10.11 -18.10
C ASN A 74 -1.35 -8.70 -17.99
N GLY A 75 -1.27 -8.05 -16.83
CA GLY A 75 -2.16 -6.95 -16.47
C GLY A 75 -1.68 -5.57 -16.89
N MET A 76 -0.36 -5.31 -16.82
CA MET A 76 0.19 -3.99 -17.09
C MET A 76 1.60 -4.08 -17.69
N SER A 77 1.85 -3.25 -18.69
CA SER A 77 3.18 -2.96 -19.21
C SER A 77 4.02 -2.17 -18.18
N LYS A 78 5.34 -2.14 -18.39
CA LYS A 78 6.25 -1.33 -17.56
C LYS A 78 5.85 0.15 -17.54
N ASP A 79 5.41 0.68 -18.68
CA ASP A 79 5.04 2.08 -18.82
C ASP A 79 3.74 2.41 -18.07
N GLU A 80 2.78 1.48 -18.07
CA GLU A 80 1.56 1.61 -17.27
C GLU A 80 1.86 1.57 -15.77
N HIS A 81 2.78 0.71 -15.32
CA HIS A 81 3.24 0.70 -13.92
C HIS A 81 3.85 2.04 -13.49
N VAL A 82 4.77 2.56 -14.30
CA VAL A 82 5.43 3.84 -14.03
C VAL A 82 4.39 4.96 -13.99
N SER A 83 3.46 4.97 -14.95
CA SER A 83 2.40 5.96 -15.04
C SER A 83 1.48 5.93 -13.81
N LEU A 84 1.11 4.74 -13.33
CA LEU A 84 0.26 4.58 -12.15
C LEU A 84 0.96 5.10 -10.88
N ILE A 85 2.25 4.79 -10.71
CA ILE A 85 3.05 5.28 -9.57
C ILE A 85 3.19 6.82 -9.65
N GLN A 86 3.49 7.35 -10.83
CA GLN A 86 3.58 8.81 -11.04
C GLN A 86 2.25 9.52 -10.77
N ASN A 87 1.12 8.92 -11.15
CA ASN A 87 -0.21 9.44 -10.81
C ASN A 87 -0.40 9.52 -9.29
N LYS A 88 -0.04 8.46 -8.57
CA LYS A 88 -0.16 8.45 -7.10
C LYS A 88 0.75 9.50 -6.45
N ILE A 89 1.95 9.70 -6.97
CA ILE A 89 2.84 10.79 -6.51
C ILE A 89 2.18 12.15 -6.72
N ARG A 90 1.64 12.42 -7.92
CA ARG A 90 0.92 13.67 -8.21
C ARG A 90 -0.29 13.89 -7.30
N GLU A 91 -1.06 12.84 -6.99
CA GLU A 91 -2.18 12.92 -6.05
C GLU A 91 -1.71 13.32 -4.65
N ILE A 92 -0.61 12.73 -4.17
CA ILE A 92 -0.01 13.06 -2.87
C ILE A 92 0.50 14.51 -2.85
N GLU A 93 1.20 14.94 -3.89
CA GLU A 93 1.72 16.32 -4.00
C GLU A 93 0.58 17.35 -4.01
N ALA A 94 -0.51 17.07 -4.73
CA ALA A 94 -1.69 17.94 -4.74
C ALA A 94 -2.36 18.03 -3.36
N ALA A 95 -2.46 16.90 -2.64
CA ALA A 95 -3.00 16.86 -1.29
C ALA A 95 -2.12 17.65 -0.30
N GLN A 96 -0.78 17.50 -0.40
CA GLN A 96 0.17 18.27 0.40
C GLN A 96 0.03 19.78 0.18
N LYS A 97 -0.05 20.22 -1.08
CA LYS A 97 -0.25 21.63 -1.42
C LYS A 97 -1.53 22.20 -0.79
N LYS A 98 -2.64 21.47 -0.92
CA LYS A 98 -3.93 21.88 -0.34
C LYS A 98 -3.88 21.99 1.19
N LEU A 99 -3.19 21.06 1.85
CA LEU A 99 -3.01 21.10 3.31
C LEU A 99 -2.18 22.31 3.72
N GLU A 100 -1.11 22.63 2.98
CA GLU A 100 -0.28 23.81 3.28
C GLU A 100 -1.06 25.12 3.04
N GLU A 101 -1.85 25.21 1.96
CA GLU A 101 -2.75 26.36 1.73
C GLU A 101 -3.77 26.52 2.87
N SER A 102 -4.37 25.42 3.31
CA SER A 102 -5.34 25.45 4.42
C SER A 102 -4.69 25.89 5.73
N LYS A 103 -3.46 25.43 5.99
CA LYS A 103 -2.67 25.84 7.15
C LYS A 103 -2.27 27.31 7.08
N GLN A 104 -1.91 27.83 5.90
CA GLN A 104 -1.63 29.25 5.71
C GLN A 104 -2.87 30.11 5.98
N ASN A 105 -4.04 29.70 5.48
CA ASN A 105 -5.29 30.40 5.77
C ASN A 105 -5.57 30.52 7.28
N LEU A 106 -5.23 29.49 8.07
CA LEU A 106 -5.37 29.54 9.53
C LEU A 106 -4.41 30.54 10.18
N TYR A 107 -3.17 30.67 9.67
CA TYR A 107 -2.23 31.71 10.13
C TYR A 107 -2.69 33.12 9.76
N ASP A 108 -3.23 33.29 8.56
CA ASP A 108 -3.76 34.58 8.10
C ASP A 108 -4.96 35.00 8.96
N ILE A 109 -5.84 34.05 9.29
CA ILE A 109 -6.94 34.25 10.24
C ILE A 109 -6.43 34.73 11.60
N LEU A 110 -5.38 34.13 12.16
CA LEU A 110 -4.79 34.58 13.43
C LEU A 110 -4.24 36.00 13.30
N THR A 111 -3.55 36.30 12.20
CA THR A 111 -2.95 37.62 11.96
C THR A 111 -4.03 38.71 11.81
N LEU A 112 -5.14 38.40 11.14
CA LEU A 112 -6.26 39.33 10.93
C LEU A 112 -7.11 39.54 12.21
N ASN A 113 -7.27 38.52 13.05
CA ASN A 113 -8.15 38.57 14.23
C ASN A 113 -7.45 38.98 15.53
N CYS A 114 -6.14 39.26 15.51
CA CYS A 114 -5.42 39.76 16.68
C CYS A 114 -5.85 41.17 17.12
N GLU A 115 -6.61 41.94 16.33
CA GLU A 115 -7.10 43.26 16.76
C GLU A 115 -8.57 43.28 17.19
N LYS A 116 -9.42 42.39 16.68
CA LYS A 116 -10.88 42.41 16.94
C LYS A 116 -11.44 40.99 16.83
N GLY A 117 -11.60 40.31 17.96
CA GLY A 117 -12.04 38.90 18.01
C GLY A 117 -13.23 38.59 17.10
N PHE A 118 -13.24 37.38 16.55
CA PHE A 118 -14.30 36.87 15.67
C PHE A 118 -15.69 37.16 16.24
N GLY A 119 -16.50 37.93 15.50
CA GLY A 119 -17.94 38.06 15.75
C GLY A 119 -18.35 38.93 16.94
N LYS A 120 -17.87 40.18 17.03
CA LYS A 120 -18.58 41.23 17.78
C LYS A 120 -19.20 42.26 16.84
N TYR A 121 -20.36 41.90 16.29
CA TYR A 121 -21.48 42.81 16.00
C TYR A 121 -22.76 42.10 16.41
#